data_AF-A0A1V6PU36-F1
#
_entry.id   AF-A0A1V6PU36-F1
#
_cell.length_a   1.000
_cell.length_b   1.000
_cell.length_c   1.000
_cell.angle_alpha   90.00
_cell.angle_beta   90.00
_cell.angle_gamma   90.00
#
_symmetry.space_group_name_H-M   'P 1'
#
loop_
_entity.id
_entity.type
_entity.pdbx_description
1 polymer ?
#
loop_
_entity_poly.entity_id
_entity_poly.type
_entity_poly.pdbx_seq_one_letter_code
_entity_poly.pdbx_strand_id
1 'polypeptide(L)'
;MQPVKPPMQLTIGVLPENLETPLHPNIQRTLRRAIEKLEHAGHLIVDLSKQIDFLGAAADLAFRFFRIDPDQTALQHIRNSGEPAIPSLRFTYDLDGKVEEPTLRGLFDLNASRAEIAAKMRRVFLDNHLDVIVGPGYQTLADPLDRMPIRKEKEKAYLKHAQTYRRRHEVIITKIKSRNSYHNGHQRREFLGQSDHDSTGDYRAFGRLGADWRLWAKCRQSRGGRIFDMLIFARHISCGANDLL
;
A
#
# COMPACT_ATOMS: atom_id res chain seq x y z
N MET A 1 -16.16 27.89 -15.53
CA MET A 1 -16.81 27.70 -14.22
C MET A 1 -16.50 28.91 -13.37
N GLN A 2 -17.50 29.71 -13.01
CA GLN A 2 -17.30 30.76 -12.00
C GLN A 2 -17.22 30.11 -10.61
N PRO A 3 -16.33 30.56 -9.71
CA PRO A 3 -16.26 30.03 -8.36
C PRO A 3 -17.53 30.41 -7.60
N VAL A 4 -18.35 29.41 -7.26
CA VAL A 4 -19.52 29.60 -6.40
C VAL A 4 -19.02 29.88 -4.99
N LYS A 5 -19.49 30.98 -4.38
CA LYS A 5 -19.18 31.31 -2.98
C LYS A 5 -19.69 30.17 -2.09
N PRO A 6 -18.86 29.61 -1.19
CA PRO A 6 -19.30 28.52 -0.34
C PRO A 6 -20.47 28.98 0.55
N PRO A 7 -21.51 28.14 0.73
CA PRO A 7 -22.59 28.41 1.67
C PRO A 7 -22.04 28.68 3.08
N MET A 8 -22.72 29.53 3.85
CA MET A 8 -22.35 29.74 5.26
C MET A 8 -22.59 28.48 6.12
N GLN A 9 -23.54 27.63 5.72
CA GLN A 9 -23.91 26.40 6.42
C GLN A 9 -24.11 25.28 5.39
N LEU A 10 -23.60 24.09 5.68
CA LEU A 10 -23.73 22.89 4.86
C LEU A 10 -24.53 21.83 5.60
N THR A 11 -25.33 21.06 4.87
CA THR A 11 -25.96 19.82 5.35
C THR A 11 -25.08 18.64 4.96
N ILE A 12 -24.49 18.00 5.97
CA ILE A 12 -23.46 16.97 5.80
C ILE A 12 -24.00 15.63 6.28
N GLY A 13 -24.12 14.69 5.35
CA GLY A 13 -24.45 13.31 5.69
C GLY A 13 -23.23 12.53 6.18
N VAL A 14 -23.40 11.70 7.21
CA VAL A 14 -22.34 10.81 7.71
C VAL A 14 -22.60 9.40 7.19
N LEU A 15 -21.64 8.86 6.44
CA LEU A 15 -21.71 7.51 5.89
C LEU A 15 -21.64 6.48 7.03
N PRO A 16 -22.51 5.46 7.06
CA PRO A 16 -22.44 4.43 8.09
C PRO A 16 -21.26 3.48 7.90
N GLU A 17 -20.91 2.84 9.01
CA GLU A 17 -19.98 1.73 9.04
C GLU A 17 -20.61 0.47 8.44
N ASN A 18 -19.85 -0.27 7.62
CA ASN A 18 -20.25 -1.58 7.16
C ASN A 18 -19.82 -2.65 8.18
N LEU A 19 -20.74 -3.52 8.58
CA LEU A 19 -20.48 -4.59 9.56
C LEU A 19 -19.45 -5.60 9.07
N GLU A 20 -19.34 -5.83 7.76
CA GLU A 20 -18.35 -6.76 7.18
C GLU A 20 -16.94 -6.18 7.20
N THR A 21 -16.81 -4.85 7.23
CA THR A 21 -15.53 -4.14 7.21
C THR A 21 -15.54 -3.04 8.27
N PRO A 22 -15.49 -3.42 9.57
CA PRO A 22 -15.61 -2.47 10.65
C PRO A 22 -14.42 -1.52 10.68
N LEU A 23 -14.67 -0.29 11.12
CA LEU A 23 -13.67 0.76 11.21
C LEU A 23 -12.76 0.51 12.41
N HIS A 24 -11.47 0.66 12.19
CA HIS A 24 -10.51 0.57 13.29
C HIS A 24 -10.70 1.74 14.26
N PRO A 25 -10.47 1.57 15.57
CA PRO A 25 -10.74 2.61 16.58
C PRO A 25 -10.08 3.97 16.28
N ASN A 26 -8.92 3.96 15.62
CA ASN A 26 -8.23 5.17 15.20
C ASN A 26 -8.99 5.96 14.12
N ILE A 27 -9.59 5.26 13.17
CA ILE A 27 -10.39 5.86 12.10
C ILE A 27 -11.71 6.37 12.68
N GLN A 28 -12.39 5.56 13.50
CA GLN A 28 -13.61 5.98 14.21
C GLN A 28 -13.39 7.26 15.03
N ARG A 29 -12.29 7.33 15.80
CA ARG A 29 -11.93 8.53 16.56
C ARG A 29 -11.67 9.75 15.66
N THR A 30 -11.02 9.54 14.52
CA THR A 30 -10.71 10.63 13.58
C THR A 30 -11.97 11.16 12.92
N LEU A 31 -12.86 10.26 12.48
CA LEU A 31 -14.15 10.61 11.91
C LEU A 31 -15.01 11.37 12.92
N ARG A 32 -15.11 10.88 14.16
CA ARG A 32 -15.83 11.57 15.24
C ARG A 32 -15.32 12.98 15.48
N ARG A 33 -13.99 13.17 15.59
CA ARG A 33 -13.39 14.50 15.76
C ARG A 33 -13.64 15.42 14.57
N ALA A 34 -13.71 14.88 13.35
CA ALA A 34 -14.05 15.67 12.17
C ALA A 34 -15.51 16.13 12.22
N ILE A 35 -16.43 15.23 12.56
CA ILE A 35 -17.85 15.54 12.76
C ILE A 35 -18.04 16.61 13.83
N GLU A 36 -17.45 16.41 15.02
CA GLU A 36 -17.50 17.39 16.12
C GLU A 36 -17.03 18.78 15.65
N LYS A 37 -15.92 18.86 14.92
CA LYS A 37 -15.41 20.15 14.40
C LYS A 37 -16.37 20.80 13.40
N LEU A 38 -17.04 20.01 12.55
CA LEU A 38 -18.02 20.52 11.58
C LEU A 38 -19.29 21.02 12.29
N GLU A 39 -19.75 20.32 13.33
CA GLU A 39 -20.87 20.75 14.17
C GLU A 39 -20.55 22.07 14.88
N HIS A 40 -19.37 22.19 15.49
CA HIS A 40 -18.94 23.42 16.16
C HIS A 40 -18.75 24.60 15.18
N ALA A 41 -18.49 24.32 13.90
CA ALA A 41 -18.45 25.34 12.85
C ALA A 41 -19.84 25.79 12.37
N GLY A 42 -20.93 25.20 12.92
CA GLY A 42 -22.31 25.55 12.59
C GLY A 42 -22.91 24.77 11.42
N HIS A 43 -22.28 23.68 10.97
CA HIS A 43 -22.84 22.81 9.94
C HIS A 43 -23.88 21.84 10.50
N LEU A 44 -24.85 21.43 9.67
CA LEU A 44 -25.87 20.45 10.05
C LEU A 44 -25.35 19.04 9.73
N ILE A 45 -25.34 18.15 10.72
CA ILE A 45 -24.93 16.76 10.55
C ILE A 45 -26.16 15.86 10.50
N VAL A 46 -26.21 14.97 9.51
CA VAL A 46 -27.27 13.98 9.33
C VAL A 46 -26.68 12.58 9.40
N ASP A 47 -27.13 11.76 10.35
CA ASP A 47 -26.77 10.34 10.42
C ASP A 47 -27.56 9.53 9.37
N LEU A 48 -26.83 8.89 8.44
CA LEU A 48 -27.40 8.11 7.34
C LEU A 48 -27.50 6.61 7.65
N SER A 49 -27.21 6.18 8.88
CA SER A 49 -27.17 4.76 9.29
C SER A 49 -28.45 3.97 9.01
N LYS A 50 -29.61 4.62 9.07
CA LYS A 50 -30.91 3.98 8.79
C LYS A 50 -31.29 3.95 7.31
N GLN A 51 -30.59 4.70 6.46
CA GLN A 51 -30.96 4.88 5.05
C GLN A 51 -29.98 4.20 4.08
N ILE A 52 -28.75 3.92 4.54
CA ILE A 52 -27.71 3.26 3.75
C ILE A 52 -27.39 1.90 4.36
N ASP A 53 -28.00 0.85 3.82
CA ASP A 53 -27.73 -0.56 4.12
C ASP A 53 -27.00 -1.29 2.98
N PHE A 54 -26.87 -0.63 1.82
CA PHE A 54 -26.38 -1.23 0.57
C PHE A 54 -24.89 -0.99 0.30
N LEU A 55 -24.12 -0.47 1.25
CA LEU A 55 -22.72 -0.08 1.02
C LEU A 55 -21.83 -1.29 0.65
N GLY A 56 -22.00 -2.42 1.33
CA GLY A 56 -21.29 -3.67 1.00
C GLY A 56 -21.64 -4.18 -0.41
N ALA A 57 -22.94 -4.21 -0.74
CA ALA A 57 -23.40 -4.60 -2.07
C ALA A 57 -22.88 -3.65 -3.18
N ALA A 58 -22.79 -2.35 -2.90
CA ALA A 58 -22.22 -1.38 -3.83
C ALA A 58 -20.71 -1.60 -4.05
N ALA A 59 -19.97 -1.93 -2.99
CA ALA A 59 -18.56 -2.27 -3.07
C ALA A 59 -18.33 -3.55 -3.88
N ASP A 60 -19.08 -4.63 -3.61
CA ASP A 60 -19.01 -5.87 -4.38
C ASP A 60 -19.34 -5.64 -5.86
N LEU A 61 -20.41 -4.90 -6.13
CA LEU A 61 -20.79 -4.54 -7.50
C LEU A 61 -19.67 -3.79 -8.23
N ALA A 62 -19.02 -2.82 -7.57
CA ALA A 62 -17.89 -2.09 -8.13
C ALA A 62 -16.70 -3.02 -8.43
N PHE A 63 -16.36 -3.94 -7.52
CA PHE A 63 -15.30 -4.93 -7.76
C PHE A 63 -15.64 -5.89 -8.91
N ARG A 64 -16.91 -6.26 -9.09
CA ARG A 64 -17.34 -7.04 -10.25
C ARG A 64 -17.09 -6.28 -11.54
N PHE A 65 -17.37 -4.97 -11.60
CA PHE A 65 -17.02 -4.13 -12.76
C PHE A 65 -15.51 -4.08 -13.03
N PHE A 66 -14.68 -3.93 -11.98
CA PHE A 66 -13.22 -3.91 -12.15
C PHE A 66 -12.64 -5.25 -12.62
N ARG A 67 -13.38 -6.35 -12.47
CA ARG A 67 -12.99 -7.70 -12.88
C ARG A 67 -13.51 -8.11 -14.25
N ILE A 68 -14.24 -7.25 -14.97
CA ILE A 68 -14.74 -7.55 -16.32
C ILE A 68 -13.58 -7.46 -17.31
N ASP A 69 -12.91 -8.59 -17.52
CA ASP A 69 -11.81 -8.76 -18.48
C ASP A 69 -11.90 -10.19 -19.06
N PRO A 70 -12.74 -10.43 -20.07
CA PRO A 70 -12.93 -11.76 -20.65
C PRO A 70 -11.62 -12.34 -21.21
N ASP A 71 -10.79 -11.48 -21.80
CA ASP A 71 -9.50 -11.87 -22.37
C ASP A 71 -8.40 -12.08 -21.31
N GLN A 72 -8.69 -11.82 -20.03
CA GLN A 72 -7.72 -11.84 -18.93
C GLN A 72 -6.44 -11.06 -19.27
N THR A 73 -6.57 -9.93 -19.94
CA THR A 73 -5.50 -9.10 -20.52
C THR A 73 -4.35 -8.88 -19.53
N ALA A 74 -4.66 -8.49 -18.29
CA ALA A 74 -3.65 -8.24 -17.26
C ALA A 74 -2.86 -9.51 -16.89
N LEU A 75 -3.54 -10.66 -16.78
CA LEU A 75 -2.90 -11.94 -16.52
C LEU A 75 -2.11 -12.43 -17.73
N GLN A 76 -2.56 -12.15 -18.95
CA GLN A 76 -1.84 -12.51 -20.16
C GLN A 76 -0.49 -11.79 -20.25
N HIS A 77 -0.42 -10.51 -19.88
CA HIS A 77 0.86 -9.79 -19.79
C HIS A 77 1.83 -10.42 -18.78
N ILE A 78 1.33 -10.87 -17.63
CA ILE A 78 2.13 -11.55 -16.61
C ILE A 78 2.61 -12.92 -17.11
N ARG A 79 1.75 -13.68 -17.77
CA ARG A 79 2.14 -14.98 -18.37
C ARG A 79 3.18 -14.79 -19.47
N ASN A 80 3.01 -13.77 -20.32
CA ASN A 80 3.90 -13.47 -21.44
C ASN A 80 5.27 -12.94 -21.00
N SER A 81 5.39 -12.35 -19.80
CA SER A 81 6.68 -11.89 -19.29
C SER A 81 7.61 -13.05 -18.88
N GLY A 82 7.04 -14.24 -18.62
CA GLY A 82 7.76 -15.38 -18.07
C GLY A 82 8.13 -15.24 -16.59
N GLU A 83 7.71 -14.16 -15.93
CA GLU A 83 7.93 -13.96 -14.50
C GLU A 83 6.86 -14.69 -13.67
N PRO A 84 7.21 -15.25 -12.50
CA PRO A 84 6.22 -15.84 -11.61
C PRO A 84 5.29 -14.76 -11.06
N ALA A 85 3.98 -15.05 -11.02
CA ALA A 85 2.99 -14.17 -10.42
C ALA A 85 3.36 -13.85 -8.97
N ILE A 86 3.39 -12.56 -8.62
CA ILE A 86 3.68 -12.13 -7.24
C ILE A 86 2.56 -12.63 -6.30
N PRO A 87 2.89 -13.06 -5.05
CA PRO A 87 1.90 -13.64 -4.15
C PRO A 87 0.70 -12.75 -3.84
N SER A 88 0.82 -11.42 -3.94
CA SER A 88 -0.30 -10.50 -3.72
C SER A 88 -1.36 -10.54 -4.82
N LEU A 89 -1.04 -11.00 -6.03
CA LEU A 89 -2.01 -11.01 -7.13
C LEU A 89 -3.22 -11.90 -6.83
N ARG A 90 -3.05 -12.94 -6.00
CA ARG A 90 -4.15 -13.84 -5.60
C ARG A 90 -5.30 -13.15 -4.87
N PHE A 91 -5.08 -11.93 -4.35
CA PHE A 91 -6.13 -11.15 -3.69
C PHE A 91 -6.96 -10.32 -4.67
N THR A 92 -6.41 -10.06 -5.87
CA THR A 92 -7.05 -9.24 -6.90
C THR A 92 -7.60 -10.10 -8.03
N TYR A 93 -6.82 -11.08 -8.47
CA TYR A 93 -7.10 -11.96 -9.60
C TYR A 93 -7.27 -13.40 -9.14
N ASP A 94 -8.14 -14.11 -9.86
CA ASP A 94 -8.19 -15.55 -9.79
C ASP A 94 -7.07 -16.17 -10.65
N LEU A 95 -6.01 -16.60 -9.99
CA LEU A 95 -4.89 -17.25 -10.64
C LEU A 95 -5.19 -18.71 -11.01
N ASP A 96 -6.23 -19.30 -10.41
CA ASP A 96 -6.61 -20.70 -10.62
C ASP A 96 -7.63 -20.87 -11.78
N GLY A 97 -8.21 -19.77 -12.28
CA GLY A 97 -9.17 -19.77 -13.38
C GLY A 97 -10.51 -20.47 -13.07
N LYS A 98 -10.91 -20.45 -11.80
CA LYS A 98 -12.18 -21.00 -11.29
C LYS A 98 -13.36 -20.04 -11.46
N VAL A 99 -13.11 -18.74 -11.63
CA VAL A 99 -14.15 -17.73 -11.84
C VAL A 99 -14.68 -17.84 -13.27
N GLU A 100 -16.00 -17.93 -13.40
CA GLU A 100 -16.69 -17.96 -14.68
C GLU A 100 -16.42 -16.69 -15.49
N GLU A 101 -16.27 -16.87 -16.81
CA GLU A 101 -16.08 -15.75 -17.73
C GLU A 101 -17.29 -14.81 -17.72
N PRO A 102 -17.08 -13.48 -17.68
CA PRO A 102 -18.18 -12.53 -17.68
C PRO A 102 -18.96 -12.61 -19.00
N THR A 103 -20.27 -12.86 -18.90
CA THR A 103 -21.15 -12.88 -20.08
C THR A 103 -21.68 -11.49 -20.41
N LEU A 104 -22.01 -11.24 -21.68
CA LEU A 104 -22.65 -9.98 -22.10
C LEU A 104 -23.98 -9.75 -21.37
N ARG A 105 -24.75 -10.82 -21.10
CA ARG A 105 -25.96 -10.73 -20.30
C ARG A 105 -25.65 -10.29 -18.86
N GLY A 106 -24.64 -10.88 -18.24
CA GLY A 106 -24.17 -10.49 -16.92
C GLY A 106 -23.74 -9.02 -16.85
N LEU A 107 -23.12 -8.48 -17.91
CA LEU A 107 -22.81 -7.05 -18.00
C LEU A 107 -24.06 -6.17 -18.02
N PHE A 108 -25.12 -6.56 -18.72
CA PHE A 108 -26.38 -5.81 -18.70
C PHE A 108 -27.04 -5.85 -17.31
N ASP A 109 -27.05 -7.01 -16.67
CA ASP A 109 -27.60 -7.15 -15.31
C ASP A 109 -26.79 -6.30 -14.30
N LEU A 110 -25.45 -6.28 -14.43
CA LEU A 110 -24.56 -5.41 -13.64
C LEU A 110 -24.87 -3.92 -13.84
N ASN A 111 -25.14 -3.49 -15.07
CA ASN A 111 -25.51 -2.10 -15.37
C ASN A 111 -26.86 -1.72 -14.75
N ALA A 112 -27.83 -2.63 -14.75
CA ALA A 112 -29.11 -2.44 -14.10
C ALA A 112 -28.95 -2.29 -12.57
N SER A 113 -28.18 -3.17 -11.94
CA SER A 113 -27.87 -3.07 -10.50
C SER A 113 -27.14 -1.77 -10.16
N ARG A 114 -26.22 -1.32 -11.01
CA ARG A 114 -25.52 -0.03 -10.83
C ARG A 114 -26.50 1.14 -10.85
N ALA A 115 -27.45 1.14 -11.79
CA ALA A 115 -28.47 2.17 -11.88
C ALA A 115 -29.38 2.18 -10.64
N GLU A 116 -29.73 1.02 -10.11
CA GLU A 116 -30.53 0.89 -8.89
C GLU A 116 -29.81 1.50 -7.67
N ILE A 117 -28.54 1.13 -7.44
CA ILE A 117 -27.74 1.66 -6.33
C ILE A 117 -27.53 3.18 -6.49
N ALA A 118 -27.28 3.66 -7.70
CA ALA A 118 -27.17 5.09 -7.97
C ALA A 118 -28.47 5.84 -7.66
N ALA A 119 -29.62 5.24 -8.00
CA ALA A 119 -30.93 5.81 -7.67
C ALA A 119 -31.19 5.85 -6.16
N LYS A 120 -30.82 4.79 -5.42
CA LYS A 120 -30.90 4.76 -3.94
C LYS A 120 -30.04 5.85 -3.32
N MET A 121 -28.78 5.95 -3.71
CA MET A 121 -27.88 7.01 -3.22
C MET A 121 -28.41 8.41 -3.57
N ARG A 122 -28.93 8.60 -4.79
CA ARG A 122 -29.57 9.87 -5.18
C ARG A 122 -30.74 10.24 -4.27
N ARG A 123 -31.60 9.29 -3.90
CA ARG A 123 -32.70 9.53 -2.95
C ARG A 123 -32.18 9.99 -1.60
N VAL A 124 -31.13 9.34 -1.07
CA VAL A 124 -30.49 9.77 0.19
C VAL A 124 -30.04 11.24 0.13
N PHE A 125 -29.43 11.68 -0.97
CA PHE A 125 -29.07 13.09 -1.13
C PHE A 125 -30.28 14.03 -1.16
N LEU A 126 -31.33 13.67 -1.90
CA LEU A 126 -32.50 14.53 -2.11
C LEU A 126 -33.37 14.61 -0.86
N ASP A 127 -33.66 13.46 -0.23
CA ASP A 127 -34.59 13.32 0.89
C ASP A 127 -34.07 14.00 2.16
N ASN A 128 -32.74 14.08 2.33
CA ASN A 128 -32.11 14.77 3.46
C ASN A 128 -31.54 16.14 3.10
N HIS A 129 -31.76 16.62 1.87
CA HIS A 129 -31.19 17.88 1.38
C HIS A 129 -29.67 18.00 1.60
N LEU A 130 -28.94 16.92 1.34
CA LEU A 130 -27.50 16.87 1.58
C LEU A 130 -26.75 17.73 0.55
N ASP A 131 -25.77 18.48 1.03
CA ASP A 131 -24.77 19.13 0.19
C ASP A 131 -23.60 18.19 -0.09
N VAL A 132 -23.22 17.40 0.92
CA VAL A 132 -22.07 16.50 0.88
C VAL A 132 -22.26 15.31 1.83
N ILE A 133 -21.58 14.20 1.53
CA ILE A 133 -21.43 13.06 2.44
C ILE A 133 -19.97 12.96 2.88
N VAL A 134 -19.76 12.75 4.18
CA VAL A 134 -18.45 12.48 4.77
C VAL A 134 -18.42 11.03 5.24
N GLY A 135 -17.32 10.34 4.93
CA GLY A 135 -17.05 8.99 5.38
C GLY A 135 -15.54 8.74 5.44
N PRO A 136 -15.12 7.62 6.05
CA PRO A 136 -13.73 7.21 6.05
C PRO A 136 -13.29 6.79 4.65
N GLY A 137 -12.08 7.18 4.23
CA GLY A 137 -11.52 6.72 2.95
C GLY A 137 -11.08 5.25 2.98
N TYR A 138 -10.78 4.72 4.15
CA TYR A 138 -10.39 3.32 4.37
C TYR A 138 -10.63 2.93 5.83
N GLN A 139 -10.86 1.64 6.11
CA GLN A 139 -11.19 1.18 7.47
C GLN A 139 -10.00 1.21 8.46
N THR A 140 -8.76 1.21 7.96
CA THR A 140 -7.54 1.18 8.78
C THR A 140 -6.53 2.24 8.37
N LEU A 141 -5.42 2.32 9.11
CA LEU A 141 -4.24 3.08 8.70
C LEU A 141 -3.39 2.23 7.75
N ALA A 142 -2.47 2.87 7.03
CA ALA A 142 -1.47 2.16 6.24
C ALA A 142 -0.74 1.13 7.12
N ASP A 143 -0.80 -0.13 6.73
CA ASP A 143 -0.11 -1.19 7.47
C ASP A 143 1.41 -1.02 7.36
N PRO A 144 2.16 -1.36 8.43
CA PRO A 144 3.61 -1.42 8.35
C PRO A 144 4.06 -2.32 7.20
N LEU A 145 5.02 -1.84 6.41
CA LEU A 145 5.54 -2.55 5.23
C LEU A 145 6.01 -3.98 5.55
N ASP A 146 6.44 -4.25 6.78
CA ASP A 146 6.97 -5.54 7.22
C ASP A 146 5.89 -6.59 7.55
N ARG A 147 4.61 -6.19 7.63
CA ARG A 147 3.47 -7.13 7.77
C ARG A 147 3.01 -7.70 6.43
N MET A 148 3.39 -7.10 5.31
CA MET A 148 3.12 -7.63 3.97
C MET A 148 3.93 -8.93 3.76
N PRO A 149 3.28 -10.10 3.55
CA PRO A 149 3.94 -11.41 3.55
C PRO A 149 5.02 -11.57 2.46
N ILE A 150 4.98 -10.73 1.42
CA ILE A 150 5.89 -10.75 0.27
C ILE A 150 7.36 -10.55 0.68
N ARG A 151 7.62 -9.81 1.77
CA ARG A 151 9.00 -9.52 2.20
C ARG A 151 9.59 -10.61 3.09
N LYS A 152 8.79 -11.32 3.89
CA LYS A 152 9.28 -12.35 4.83
C LYS A 152 9.92 -13.55 4.11
N GLU A 153 9.41 -13.92 2.95
CA GLU A 153 10.01 -14.98 2.12
C GLU A 153 11.32 -14.52 1.47
N LYS A 154 11.35 -13.30 0.92
CA LYS A 154 12.59 -12.71 0.39
C LYS A 154 13.63 -12.55 1.49
N GLU A 155 13.24 -12.09 2.67
CA GLU A 155 14.11 -11.94 3.84
C GLU A 155 14.66 -13.29 4.32
N LYS A 156 13.83 -14.35 4.41
CA LYS A 156 14.32 -15.71 4.67
C LYS A 156 15.32 -16.20 3.60
N ALA A 157 15.06 -15.90 2.32
CA ALA A 157 15.98 -16.25 1.24
C ALA A 157 17.31 -15.50 1.35
N TYR A 158 17.29 -14.20 1.65
CA TYR A 158 18.47 -13.38 1.90
C TYR A 158 19.25 -13.84 3.13
N LEU A 159 18.58 -14.15 4.25
CA LEU A 159 19.22 -14.71 5.45
C LEU A 159 19.87 -16.07 5.17
N LYS A 160 19.21 -16.96 4.41
CA LYS A 160 19.77 -18.25 4.02
C LYS A 160 21.02 -18.07 3.14
N HIS A 161 21.01 -17.10 2.24
CA HIS A 161 22.16 -16.78 1.39
C HIS A 161 23.33 -16.21 2.22
N ALA A 162 23.04 -15.30 3.16
CA ALA A 162 24.04 -14.72 4.07
C ALA A 162 24.67 -15.77 5.00
N GLN A 163 23.88 -16.70 5.53
CA GLN A 163 24.37 -17.82 6.35
C GLN A 163 25.28 -18.77 5.55
N THR A 164 24.93 -19.02 4.28
CA THR A 164 25.77 -19.81 3.36
C THR A 164 27.10 -19.12 3.09
N TYR A 165 27.08 -17.80 2.89
CA TYR A 165 28.28 -17.00 2.68
C TYR A 165 29.20 -16.99 3.91
N ARG A 166 28.62 -16.84 5.11
CA ARG A 166 29.35 -16.92 6.39
C ARG A 166 30.03 -18.28 6.57
N ARG A 167 29.33 -19.39 6.34
CA ARG A 167 29.92 -20.75 6.42
C ARG A 167 31.08 -20.95 5.42
N ARG A 168 30.95 -20.43 4.20
CA ARG A 168 32.04 -20.48 3.21
C ARG A 168 33.27 -19.70 3.67
N HIS A 169 33.07 -18.51 4.22
CA HIS A 169 34.14 -17.70 4.80
C HIS A 169 34.82 -18.39 5.99
N GLU A 170 34.06 -19.03 6.89
CA GLU A 170 34.62 -19.77 8.02
C GLU A 170 35.49 -20.95 7.57
N VAL A 171 35.06 -21.69 6.53
CA VAL A 171 35.86 -22.76 5.93
C VAL A 171 37.15 -22.22 5.31
N ILE A 172 37.08 -21.09 4.60
CA ILE A 172 38.26 -20.43 4.01
C ILE A 172 39.23 -19.98 5.11
N ILE A 173 38.73 -19.30 6.15
CA ILE A 173 39.55 -18.85 7.28
C ILE A 173 40.21 -20.04 7.99
N THR A 174 39.49 -21.14 8.17
CA THR A 174 40.02 -22.36 8.80
C THR A 174 41.11 -22.99 7.94
N LYS A 175 40.93 -23.06 6.60
CA LYS A 175 41.97 -23.52 5.67
C LYS A 175 43.21 -22.62 5.66
N ILE A 176 43.03 -21.31 5.76
CA ILE A 176 44.16 -20.37 5.84
C ILE A 176 44.92 -20.56 7.16
N LYS A 177 44.22 -20.69 8.29
CA LYS A 177 44.83 -20.96 9.60
C LYS A 177 45.58 -22.29 9.63
N SER A 178 45.01 -23.35 9.04
CA SER A 178 45.72 -24.63 8.98
C SER A 178 46.97 -24.54 8.09
N ARG A 179 46.89 -23.91 6.90
CA ARG A 179 48.07 -23.65 6.05
C ARG A 179 49.16 -22.83 6.75
N ASN A 180 48.79 -21.78 7.47
CA ASN A 180 49.77 -20.98 8.23
C ASN A 180 50.38 -21.76 9.41
N SER A 181 49.63 -22.67 10.03
CA SER A 181 50.18 -23.58 11.05
C SER A 181 51.23 -24.53 10.47
N TYR A 182 51.01 -25.06 9.25
CA TYR A 182 52.00 -25.87 8.54
C TYR A 182 53.24 -25.07 8.11
N HIS A 183 53.07 -23.80 7.70
CA HIS A 183 54.20 -22.93 7.33
C HIS A 183 55.05 -22.52 8.55
N ASN A 184 54.41 -22.18 9.68
CA ASN A 184 55.10 -21.83 10.92
C ASN A 184 55.75 -23.04 11.62
N GLY A 185 55.28 -24.27 11.34
CA GLY A 185 55.92 -25.50 11.82
C GLY A 185 57.20 -25.87 11.06
N HIS A 186 57.31 -25.48 9.78
CA HIS A 186 58.50 -25.75 8.96
C HIS A 186 59.59 -24.67 9.10
N GLN A 187 59.24 -23.41 9.37
CA GLN A 187 60.23 -22.35 9.61
C GLN A 187 60.82 -22.34 11.03
N ARG A 188 60.27 -23.09 11.99
CA ARG A 188 60.83 -23.17 13.36
C ARG A 188 61.94 -24.22 13.55
N ARG A 189 62.38 -24.93 12.50
CA ARG A 189 63.54 -25.84 12.58
C ARG A 189 64.81 -25.33 11.92
N GLU A 190 64.77 -24.18 11.27
CA GLU A 190 65.96 -23.51 10.73
C GLU A 190 65.89 -22.05 11.12
N PHE A 191 66.51 -21.69 12.25
CA PHE A 191 67.02 -20.37 12.68
C PHE A 191 67.18 -20.38 14.20
N LEU A 192 68.06 -21.26 14.69
CA LEU A 192 68.81 -21.01 15.92
C LEU A 192 70.14 -20.43 15.47
N GLY A 193 70.24 -19.10 15.43
CA GLY A 193 71.48 -18.43 15.09
C GLY A 193 71.27 -16.96 14.74
N GLN A 194 71.83 -16.09 15.60
CA GLN A 194 72.29 -14.72 15.33
C GLN A 194 71.30 -13.53 15.54
N SER A 195 71.49 -12.93 16.72
CA SER A 195 71.80 -11.52 17.02
C SER A 195 70.83 -10.39 16.63
N ASP A 196 70.36 -9.72 17.69
CA ASP A 196 70.33 -8.27 17.94
C ASP A 196 70.27 -7.31 16.74
N HIS A 197 69.14 -6.60 16.63
CA HIS A 197 69.17 -5.16 16.42
C HIS A 197 67.81 -4.51 16.75
N ASP A 198 67.87 -3.47 17.59
CA ASP A 198 66.83 -2.47 17.78
C ASP A 198 66.38 -1.85 16.45
N SER A 199 65.07 -1.72 16.26
CA SER A 199 64.52 -0.56 15.55
C SER A 199 63.05 -0.33 15.90
N THR A 200 62.83 0.86 16.42
CA THR A 200 61.56 1.52 16.70
C THR A 200 60.81 1.74 15.38
N GLY A 201 59.56 1.27 15.28
CA GLY A 201 58.76 1.32 14.06
C GLY A 201 57.28 1.60 14.34
N ASP A 202 56.92 2.84 14.06
CA ASP A 202 55.62 3.52 14.07
C ASP A 202 54.43 2.71 13.52
N TYR A 203 53.32 2.67 14.27
CA TYR A 203 51.97 2.37 13.76
C TYR A 203 50.93 3.36 14.31
N ARG A 204 51.03 4.61 13.89
CA ARG A 204 49.85 5.48 13.74
C ARG A 204 49.14 5.19 12.41
N ALA A 205 48.18 4.29 12.39
CA ALA A 205 47.08 4.31 11.41
C ALA A 205 46.01 3.28 11.80
N PHE A 206 44.88 3.76 12.33
CA PHE A 206 43.49 3.35 12.02
C PHE A 206 42.55 3.92 13.10
N GLY A 207 42.53 5.25 13.17
CA GLY A 207 41.46 6.01 13.81
C GLY A 207 40.88 6.94 12.77
N ARG A 208 39.79 6.52 12.11
CA ARG A 208 38.78 7.36 11.42
C ARG A 208 37.85 6.46 10.63
N LEU A 209 36.60 6.37 11.09
CA LEU A 209 35.36 6.50 10.32
C LEU A 209 34.19 6.16 11.25
N GLY A 210 33.97 7.06 12.21
CA GLY A 210 32.68 7.22 12.84
C GLY A 210 31.79 8.11 11.97
N ALA A 211 30.53 7.70 11.84
CA ALA A 211 29.34 8.51 11.58
C ALA A 211 29.34 9.50 10.40
N ASP A 212 28.58 9.17 9.35
CA ASP A 212 27.78 10.18 8.66
C ASP A 212 26.46 9.60 8.12
N TRP A 213 25.40 9.75 8.91
CA TRP A 213 24.02 9.33 8.58
C TRP A 213 23.15 10.51 8.13
N ARG A 214 23.71 11.72 7.97
CA ARG A 214 22.94 12.94 7.68
C ARG A 214 22.90 13.34 6.20
N LEU A 215 23.43 12.52 5.30
CA LEU A 215 23.47 12.79 3.86
C LEU A 215 22.36 12.13 3.01
N TRP A 216 21.43 11.38 3.61
CA TRP A 216 20.31 10.77 2.85
C TRP A 216 18.97 11.51 2.98
N ALA A 217 18.89 12.57 3.79
CA ALA A 217 17.64 13.30 4.03
C ALA A 217 17.37 14.46 3.06
N LYS A 218 18.24 14.73 2.07
CA LYS A 218 18.14 15.93 1.22
C LYS A 218 17.77 15.70 -0.26
N CYS A 219 17.35 14.50 -0.65
CA CYS A 219 16.98 14.19 -2.05
C CYS A 219 15.49 13.86 -2.28
N ARG A 220 14.58 14.32 -1.40
CA ARG A 220 13.13 14.08 -1.55
C ARG A 220 12.27 15.36 -1.60
N GLN A 221 12.89 16.52 -1.87
CA GLN A 221 12.20 17.81 -1.95
C GLN A 221 11.98 18.33 -3.38
N SER A 222 12.34 17.59 -4.42
CA SER A 222 12.17 18.02 -5.81
C SER A 222 11.58 16.92 -6.67
N ARG A 223 10.25 16.87 -6.74
CA ARG A 223 9.44 16.49 -7.90
C ARG A 223 7.98 16.43 -7.44
N GLY A 224 7.21 17.44 -7.86
CA GLY A 224 5.76 17.46 -7.70
C GLY A 224 5.15 16.26 -8.43
N GLY A 225 4.39 15.47 -7.69
CA GLY A 225 3.59 14.37 -8.22
C GLY A 225 2.29 14.35 -7.44
N ARG A 226 1.26 14.96 -8.02
CA ARG A 226 -0.13 14.81 -7.58
C ARG A 226 -0.57 13.40 -7.92
N ILE A 227 -0.99 12.62 -6.92
CA ILE A 227 -1.77 11.40 -7.12
C ILE A 227 -2.97 11.49 -6.17
N PHE A 228 -4.15 11.53 -6.79
CA PHE A 228 -5.52 11.40 -6.26
C PHE A 228 -5.70 10.01 -5.57
N ASP A 229 -6.63 9.73 -4.66
CA ASP A 229 -8.07 10.03 -4.70
C ASP A 229 -8.67 10.24 -3.31
N MET A 230 -9.45 11.31 -3.21
CA MET A 230 -10.43 11.58 -2.18
C MET A 230 -11.78 11.45 -2.88
N LEU A 231 -12.60 10.47 -2.50
CA LEU A 231 -13.93 10.29 -3.07
C LEU A 231 -14.86 11.39 -2.53
N ILE A 232 -14.82 12.56 -3.18
CA ILE A 232 -15.83 13.61 -3.04
C ILE A 232 -16.83 13.40 -4.17
N PHE A 233 -18.04 12.93 -3.86
CA PHE A 233 -19.16 13.04 -4.78
C PHE A 233 -19.67 14.50 -4.74
N ALA A 234 -19.16 15.32 -5.66
CA ALA A 234 -19.68 16.65 -5.90
C ALA A 234 -20.78 16.61 -6.97
N ARG A 235 -21.89 17.27 -6.66
CA ARG A 235 -23.11 17.41 -7.46
C ARG A 235 -22.81 18.06 -8.83
N HIS A 236 -23.07 17.36 -9.93
CA HIS A 236 -23.24 17.99 -11.25
C HIS A 236 -24.63 17.69 -11.79
N ILE A 237 -25.51 18.70 -11.72
CA ILE A 237 -26.77 18.75 -12.47
C ILE A 237 -26.40 19.26 -13.85
N SER A 238 -26.50 18.42 -14.87
CA SER A 238 -26.60 18.87 -16.26
C SER A 238 -28.08 18.84 -16.64
N CYS A 239 -28.72 20.00 -16.64
CA CYS A 239 -29.99 20.22 -17.32
C CYS A 239 -29.70 20.26 -18.82
N GLY A 240 -29.88 19.12 -19.49
CA GLY A 240 -30.06 19.07 -20.93
C GLY A 240 -31.54 18.95 -21.22
N ALA A 241 -32.21 20.08 -21.38
CA ALA A 241 -33.49 20.15 -22.05
C ALA A 241 -33.25 19.88 -23.54
N ASN A 242 -33.90 18.86 -24.09
CA ASN A 242 -34.21 18.80 -25.52
C ASN A 242 -35.72 18.71 -25.62
N ASP A 243 -36.31 19.89 -25.78
CA ASP A 243 -37.55 20.07 -26.52
C ASP A 243 -37.27 19.85 -28.02
N LEU A 244 -38.24 19.20 -28.66
CA LEU A 244 -38.59 19.21 -30.09
C LEU A 244 -37.89 18.25 -31.07
N LEU A 245 -38.79 17.43 -31.65
CA LEU A 245 -38.76 16.59 -32.87
C LEU A 245 -38.22 15.16 -32.73
#